data_AF-A0A7R9URV1-F1
#
_entry.id   AF-A0A7R9URV1-F1
#
_cell.length_a   1.000
_cell.length_b   1.000
_cell.length_c   1.000
_cell.angle_alpha   90.00
_cell.angle_beta   90.00
_cell.angle_gamma   90.00
#
_symmetry.space_group_name_H-M   'P 1'
#
loop_
_entity.id
_entity.type
_entity.pdbx_description
1 polymer ?
#
loop_
_entity_poly.entity_id
_entity_poly.type
_entity_poly.pdbx_seq_one_letter_code
_entity_poly.pdbx_strand_id
1 'polypeptide(L)'
;FLICPADVRHVLQTLANARASERSGACELSFHVYEEHPEQLARHLLLLSVALDFELPRRERAEMFLEVMGNTMLRERTAQYVAARARELRILLARETGPLALHVDLSCLKMKERDALEQVLGTWADNVEFDVERLRDERLRGFYKDRYDVRRNVLDWDYSMGLVETAPIIHRVHFREWRMNGLAYEVRDAAYCAPNRSLASAAAGRQRGVSVLKRGFWGDVVNTPYAPVGVECADRRFFEKRSDQMVKTACDVAYFNVVGWFTQLETGRAFELRKEDFDDFAYGASVGSAGLVRGFLRSDQPGPRPREQAAAAFEEIAEGDEALSAEASAAKLALDAANEERARR
;
A
#
# COMPACT_ATOMS: atom_id res chain seq x y z
N PHE A 1 9.94 -20.44 -10.94
CA PHE A 1 9.20 -19.82 -12.06
C PHE A 1 7.78 -19.53 -11.59
N LEU A 2 7.33 -18.29 -11.75
CA LEU A 2 5.95 -17.86 -11.48
C LEU A 2 5.35 -17.39 -12.80
N ILE A 3 4.22 -17.97 -13.18
CA ILE A 3 3.54 -17.68 -14.45
C ILE A 3 2.25 -16.96 -14.11
N CYS A 4 2.13 -15.71 -14.56
CA CYS A 4 1.02 -14.79 -14.32
C CYS A 4 0.54 -14.80 -12.86
N PRO A 5 1.41 -14.59 -11.85
CA PRO A 5 1.01 -14.62 -10.45
C PRO A 5 0.06 -13.47 -10.06
N ALA A 6 -0.14 -12.47 -10.92
CA ALA A 6 -0.96 -11.27 -10.74
C ALA A 6 -0.52 -10.31 -9.62
N ASP A 7 0.16 -10.80 -8.58
CA ASP A 7 0.75 -10.01 -7.52
C ASP A 7 2.08 -10.59 -7.01
N VAL A 8 2.76 -9.85 -6.12
CA VAL A 8 4.10 -10.17 -5.62
C VAL A 8 4.11 -10.93 -4.28
N ARG A 9 2.94 -11.28 -3.73
CA ARG A 9 2.83 -11.84 -2.37
C ARG A 9 3.64 -13.11 -2.20
N HIS A 10 3.64 -13.99 -3.21
CA HIS A 10 4.33 -15.27 -3.15
C HIS A 10 5.84 -15.07 -3.15
N VAL A 11 6.34 -14.08 -3.87
CA VAL A 11 7.76 -13.68 -3.84
C VAL A 11 8.10 -13.15 -2.44
N LEU A 12 7.34 -12.19 -1.92
CA LEU A 12 7.59 -11.59 -0.62
C LEU A 12 7.51 -12.59 0.54
N GLN A 13 6.47 -13.42 0.55
CA GLN A 13 6.27 -14.45 1.58
C GLN A 13 7.40 -15.48 1.56
N THR A 14 7.80 -15.94 0.37
CA THR A 14 8.90 -16.92 0.23
C THR A 14 10.23 -16.31 0.68
N LEU A 15 10.54 -15.09 0.24
CA LEU A 15 11.76 -14.38 0.65
C LEU A 15 11.79 -14.14 2.16
N ALA A 16 10.69 -13.65 2.73
CA ALA A 16 10.56 -13.42 4.17
C ALA A 16 10.80 -14.72 4.97
N ASN A 17 10.10 -15.79 4.62
CA ASN A 17 10.22 -17.08 5.31
C ASN A 17 11.64 -17.67 5.18
N ALA A 18 12.26 -17.57 4.00
CA ALA A 18 13.62 -18.03 3.79
C ALA A 18 14.62 -17.24 4.64
N ARG A 19 14.48 -15.91 4.66
CA ARG A 19 15.32 -14.98 5.43
C ARG A 19 15.16 -15.18 6.95
N ALA A 20 13.96 -15.49 7.43
CA ALA A 20 13.73 -15.83 8.84
C ALA A 20 14.24 -17.23 9.23
N SER A 21 14.38 -18.13 8.25
CA SER A 21 14.81 -19.52 8.44
C SER A 21 16.33 -19.71 8.32
N GLU A 22 17.13 -18.64 8.43
CA GLU A 22 18.61 -18.64 8.38
C GLU A 22 19.32 -19.41 9.54
N ARG A 23 18.67 -20.46 10.06
CA ARG A 23 19.34 -21.70 10.52
C ARG A 23 19.74 -22.61 9.34
N SER A 24 19.24 -22.35 8.14
CA SER A 24 19.66 -22.97 6.87
C SER A 24 20.44 -21.92 6.09
N GLY A 25 21.72 -22.16 5.77
CA GLY A 25 22.67 -21.16 5.28
C GLY A 25 22.19 -20.29 4.10
N ALA A 26 22.81 -19.11 3.95
CA ALA A 26 22.50 -18.09 2.95
C ALA A 26 22.26 -18.70 1.55
N CYS A 27 20.99 -18.89 1.20
CA CYS A 27 20.57 -19.41 -0.09
C CYS A 27 20.14 -18.23 -0.94
N GLU A 28 20.85 -18.01 -2.04
CA GLU A 28 20.43 -17.06 -3.07
C GLU A 28 19.17 -17.61 -3.75
N LEU A 29 18.06 -16.87 -3.63
CA LEU A 29 16.78 -17.24 -4.24
C LEU A 29 16.54 -16.39 -5.48
N SER A 30 16.46 -17.04 -6.64
CA SER A 30 16.14 -16.40 -7.91
C SER A 30 14.72 -16.74 -8.35
N PHE A 31 13.92 -15.70 -8.63
CA PHE A 31 12.55 -15.86 -9.15
C PHE A 31 12.49 -15.38 -10.59
N HIS A 32 12.08 -16.26 -11.50
CA HIS A 32 11.69 -15.88 -12.85
C HIS A 32 10.17 -15.67 -12.87
N VAL A 33 9.74 -14.43 -13.13
CA VAL A 33 8.33 -14.04 -13.18
C VAL A 33 7.96 -13.70 -14.61
N TYR A 34 6.89 -14.31 -15.11
CA TYR A 34 6.28 -13.99 -16.38
C TYR A 34 4.90 -13.38 -16.15
N GLU A 35 4.61 -12.26 -16.81
CA GLU A 35 3.30 -11.63 -16.85
C GLU A 35 2.93 -11.35 -18.30
N GLU A 36 1.66 -11.58 -18.65
CA GLU A 36 1.15 -11.34 -20.00
C GLU A 36 1.00 -9.83 -20.28
N HIS A 37 0.62 -9.07 -19.26
CA HIS A 37 0.30 -7.65 -19.38
C HIS A 37 1.37 -6.77 -18.72
N PRO A 38 1.90 -5.74 -19.42
CA PRO A 38 2.93 -4.86 -18.86
C PRO A 38 2.43 -4.09 -17.64
N GLU A 39 1.12 -3.83 -17.52
CA GLU A 39 0.53 -3.20 -16.34
C GLU A 39 0.73 -4.01 -15.06
N GLN A 40 0.64 -5.35 -15.16
CA GLN A 40 0.86 -6.23 -14.01
C GLN A 40 2.33 -6.25 -13.61
N LEU A 41 3.23 -6.41 -14.58
CA LEU A 41 4.66 -6.40 -14.31
C LEU A 41 5.13 -5.05 -13.75
N ALA A 42 4.63 -3.93 -14.28
CA ALA A 42 4.91 -2.60 -13.72
C ALA A 42 4.42 -2.49 -12.26
N ARG A 43 3.24 -3.02 -11.96
CA ARG A 43 2.67 -3.04 -10.61
C ARG A 43 3.47 -3.93 -9.66
N HIS A 44 4.06 -5.03 -10.15
CA HIS A 44 4.99 -5.84 -9.36
C HIS A 44 6.22 -5.03 -8.96
N LEU A 45 6.83 -4.30 -9.91
CA LEU A 45 7.97 -3.43 -9.62
C LEU A 45 7.62 -2.36 -8.59
N LEU A 46 6.42 -1.79 -8.65
CA LEU A 46 5.92 -0.82 -7.67
C LEU A 46 5.74 -1.45 -6.27
N LEU A 47 5.12 -2.62 -6.18
CA LEU A 47 4.88 -3.27 -4.89
C LEU A 47 6.19 -3.76 -4.26
N LEU A 48 7.16 -4.22 -5.08
CA LEU A 48 8.50 -4.55 -4.63
C LEU A 48 9.27 -3.31 -4.17
N SER A 49 9.14 -2.17 -4.86
CA SER A 49 9.80 -0.92 -4.43
C SER A 49 9.25 -0.45 -3.08
N VAL A 50 7.93 -0.49 -2.86
CA VAL A 50 7.32 -0.21 -1.55
C VAL A 50 7.85 -1.15 -0.47
N ALA A 51 7.96 -2.46 -0.77
CA ALA A 51 8.41 -3.46 0.20
C ALA A 51 9.88 -3.27 0.62
N LEU A 52 10.72 -2.81 -0.31
CA LEU A 52 12.18 -2.65 -0.14
C LEU A 52 12.61 -1.20 0.16
N ASP A 53 11.66 -0.30 0.36
CA ASP A 53 11.95 1.08 0.74
C ASP A 53 12.26 1.19 2.24
N PHE A 54 13.51 0.93 2.64
CA PHE A 54 13.91 0.98 4.04
C PHE A 54 14.00 2.41 4.63
N GLU A 55 13.75 3.45 3.84
CA GLU A 55 13.67 4.83 4.34
C GLU A 55 12.35 5.08 5.08
N LEU A 56 11.30 4.32 4.74
CA LEU A 56 10.00 4.41 5.37
C LEU A 56 9.84 3.43 6.55
N PRO A 57 9.18 3.83 7.65
CA PRO A 57 8.86 2.92 8.73
C PRO A 57 8.02 1.73 8.25
N ARG A 58 8.33 0.51 8.73
CA ARG A 58 7.63 -0.74 8.35
C ARG A 58 6.11 -0.65 8.36
N ARG A 59 5.54 0.00 9.38
CA ARG A 59 4.09 0.18 9.53
C ARG A 59 3.50 1.01 8.39
N GLU A 60 4.16 2.11 8.04
CA GLU A 60 3.72 3.00 6.98
C GLU A 60 3.81 2.30 5.61
N ARG A 61 4.92 1.57 5.37
CA ARG A 61 5.05 0.77 4.15
C ARG A 61 3.97 -0.29 4.03
N ALA A 62 3.64 -0.97 5.12
CA ALA A 62 2.62 -2.01 5.11
C ALA A 62 1.24 -1.43 4.78
N GLU A 63 0.88 -0.29 5.36
CA GLU A 63 -0.34 0.44 5.00
C GLU A 63 -0.33 0.84 3.52
N MET A 64 0.76 1.46 3.05
CA MET A 64 0.91 1.90 1.66
C MET A 64 0.84 0.73 0.67
N PHE A 65 1.48 -0.39 1.01
CA PHE A 65 1.46 -1.62 0.23
C PHE A 65 0.03 -2.13 0.07
N LEU A 66 -0.73 -2.21 1.17
CA LEU A 66 -2.13 -2.67 1.17
C LEU A 66 -3.03 -1.70 0.40
N GLU A 67 -2.87 -0.38 0.57
CA GLU A 67 -3.60 0.63 -0.19
C GLU A 67 -3.37 0.48 -1.70
N VAL A 68 -2.10 0.45 -2.13
CA VAL A 68 -1.74 0.29 -3.54
C VAL A 68 -2.27 -1.03 -4.09
N MET A 69 -2.22 -2.10 -3.30
CA MET A 69 -2.65 -3.43 -3.68
C MET A 69 -4.18 -3.59 -3.79
N GLY A 70 -4.97 -2.99 -2.90
CA GLY A 70 -6.39 -3.31 -2.78
C GLY A 70 -7.37 -2.18 -3.06
N ASN A 71 -6.93 -0.91 -3.05
CA ASN A 71 -7.84 0.23 -3.12
C ASN A 71 -7.86 0.89 -4.49
N THR A 72 -9.03 1.39 -4.87
CA THR A 72 -9.24 2.21 -6.07
C THR A 72 -8.81 3.65 -5.88
N MET A 73 -8.96 4.17 -4.66
CA MET A 73 -8.52 5.51 -4.26
C MET A 73 -7.44 5.39 -3.19
N LEU A 74 -6.56 6.38 -3.14
CA LEU A 74 -5.38 6.45 -2.28
C LEU A 74 -5.44 7.74 -1.45
N ARG A 75 -4.77 7.71 -0.30
CA ARG A 75 -4.35 8.93 0.39
C ARG A 75 -3.44 9.76 -0.50
N GLU A 76 -3.49 11.08 -0.36
CA GLU A 76 -2.65 12.00 -1.14
C GLU A 76 -1.16 11.63 -1.08
N ARG A 77 -0.65 11.35 0.13
CA ARG A 77 0.73 10.91 0.35
C ARG A 77 1.09 9.64 -0.44
N THR A 78 0.20 8.64 -0.43
CA THR A 78 0.39 7.38 -1.15
C THR A 78 0.37 7.60 -2.67
N ALA A 79 -0.51 8.47 -3.17
CA ALA A 79 -0.55 8.81 -4.60
C ALA A 79 0.72 9.54 -5.07
N GLN A 80 1.19 10.54 -4.30
CA GLN A 80 2.45 11.24 -4.57
C GLN A 80 3.64 10.26 -4.56
N TYR A 81 3.66 9.31 -3.62
CA TYR A 81 4.67 8.26 -3.57
C TYR A 81 4.65 7.39 -4.84
N VAL A 82 3.47 6.93 -5.28
CA VAL A 82 3.34 6.15 -6.52
C VAL A 82 3.85 6.93 -7.73
N ALA A 83 3.51 8.20 -7.86
CA ALA A 83 4.00 9.05 -8.96
C ALA A 83 5.53 9.25 -8.91
N ALA A 84 6.10 9.43 -7.71
CA ALA A 84 7.54 9.54 -7.52
C ALA A 84 8.26 8.23 -7.88
N ARG A 85 7.79 7.09 -7.36
CA ARG A 85 8.35 5.76 -7.68
C ARG A 85 8.21 5.40 -9.15
N ALA A 86 7.13 5.79 -9.81
CA ALA A 86 6.97 5.57 -11.25
C ALA A 86 8.10 6.22 -12.06
N ARG A 87 8.53 7.43 -11.68
CA ARG A 87 9.67 8.12 -12.33
C ARG A 87 10.98 7.37 -12.11
N GLU A 88 11.22 6.88 -10.92
CA GLU A 88 12.43 6.09 -10.61
C GLU A 88 12.44 4.75 -11.33
N LEU A 89 11.31 4.05 -11.39
CA LEU A 89 11.17 2.80 -12.13
C LEU A 89 11.42 3.00 -13.63
N ARG A 90 11.05 4.15 -14.21
CA ARG A 90 11.42 4.47 -15.60
C ARG A 90 12.93 4.64 -15.78
N ILE A 91 13.61 5.25 -14.82
CA ILE A 91 15.08 5.36 -14.82
C ILE A 91 15.71 3.96 -14.71
N LEU A 92 15.16 3.09 -13.86
CA LEU A 92 15.57 1.69 -13.74
C LEU A 92 15.45 0.96 -15.08
N LEU A 93 14.32 1.06 -15.78
CA LEU A 93 14.12 0.39 -17.07
C LEU A 93 15.10 0.87 -18.15
N ALA A 94 15.42 2.17 -18.13
CA ALA A 94 16.28 2.80 -19.15
C ALA A 94 17.78 2.62 -18.89
N ARG A 95 18.20 2.61 -17.62
CA ARG A 95 19.62 2.66 -17.22
C ARG A 95 20.07 1.50 -16.35
N GLU A 96 19.15 0.67 -15.88
CA GLU A 96 19.40 -0.44 -14.93
C GLU A 96 20.09 0.06 -13.65
N THR A 97 19.70 1.26 -13.19
CA THR A 97 20.22 1.91 -11.98
C THR A 97 19.11 2.17 -10.95
N GLY A 98 19.48 2.25 -9.67
CA GLY A 98 18.61 2.62 -8.57
C GLY A 98 18.53 1.52 -7.50
N PRO A 99 17.79 1.74 -6.40
CA PRO A 99 17.75 0.80 -5.28
C PRO A 99 17.24 -0.59 -5.68
N LEU A 100 16.26 -0.65 -6.59
CA LEU A 100 15.67 -1.91 -7.03
C LEU A 100 16.54 -2.66 -8.06
N ALA A 101 17.53 -2.01 -8.68
CA ALA A 101 18.42 -2.63 -9.68
C ALA A 101 19.25 -3.78 -9.10
N LEU A 102 19.53 -3.75 -7.80
CA LEU A 102 20.25 -4.82 -7.10
C LEU A 102 19.43 -6.11 -6.95
N HIS A 103 18.12 -6.02 -7.14
CA HIS A 103 17.18 -7.11 -6.84
C HIS A 103 16.36 -7.56 -8.06
N VAL A 104 16.38 -6.80 -9.16
CA VAL A 104 15.58 -7.06 -10.35
C VAL A 104 16.50 -7.14 -11.56
N ASP A 105 16.54 -8.32 -12.18
CA ASP A 105 17.16 -8.52 -13.48
C ASP A 105 16.13 -8.36 -14.60
N LEU A 106 16.44 -7.48 -15.56
CA LEU A 106 15.60 -7.17 -16.73
C LEU A 106 16.13 -7.82 -18.01
N SER A 107 17.17 -8.67 -17.93
CA SER A 107 17.85 -9.28 -19.08
C SER A 107 16.93 -10.10 -19.99
N CYS A 108 15.89 -10.71 -19.42
CA CYS A 108 14.90 -11.51 -20.15
C CYS A 108 13.86 -10.67 -20.91
N LEU A 109 13.76 -9.36 -20.66
CA LEU A 109 12.81 -8.49 -21.34
C LEU A 109 13.38 -7.94 -22.64
N LYS A 110 12.61 -8.06 -23.72
CA LYS A 110 12.91 -7.45 -25.02
C LYS A 110 12.75 -5.93 -24.92
N MET A 111 13.45 -5.19 -25.78
CA MET A 111 13.36 -3.72 -25.81
C MET A 111 11.91 -3.22 -25.98
N LYS A 112 11.11 -3.86 -26.84
CA LYS A 112 9.69 -3.54 -27.00
C LYS A 112 8.87 -3.70 -25.70
N GLU A 113 9.21 -4.68 -24.87
CA GLU A 113 8.54 -4.92 -23.59
C GLU A 113 8.96 -3.87 -22.55
N ARG A 114 10.23 -3.48 -22.55
CA ARG A 114 10.74 -2.37 -21.73
C ARG A 114 10.08 -1.04 -22.11
N ASP A 115 9.94 -0.75 -23.40
CA ASP A 115 9.23 0.44 -23.90
C ASP A 115 7.75 0.44 -23.46
N ALA A 116 7.09 -0.72 -23.53
CA ALA A 116 5.71 -0.87 -23.07
C ALA A 116 5.57 -0.61 -21.57
N LEU A 117 6.50 -1.13 -20.74
CA LEU A 117 6.55 -0.84 -19.31
C LEU A 117 6.79 0.65 -19.03
N GLU A 118 7.71 1.28 -19.76
CA GLU A 118 8.01 2.70 -19.61
C GLU A 118 6.77 3.56 -19.92
N GLN A 119 6.03 3.22 -20.98
CA GLN A 119 4.77 3.87 -21.33
C GLN A 119 3.73 3.73 -20.21
N VAL A 120 3.55 2.52 -19.66
CA VAL A 120 2.63 2.26 -18.55
C VAL A 120 2.99 3.14 -17.34
N LEU A 121 4.26 3.14 -16.91
CA LEU A 121 4.72 3.93 -15.78
C LEU A 121 4.54 5.44 -16.03
N GLY A 122 4.69 5.90 -17.26
CA GLY A 122 4.39 7.28 -17.67
C GLY A 122 2.94 7.67 -17.40
N THR A 123 1.99 6.73 -17.47
CA THR A 123 0.58 7.00 -17.20
C THR A 123 0.24 7.20 -15.73
N TRP A 124 1.18 6.90 -14.82
CA TRP A 124 1.00 7.02 -13.38
C TRP A 124 1.40 8.39 -12.84
N ALA A 125 1.88 9.30 -13.70
CA ALA A 125 2.18 10.67 -13.30
C ALA A 125 0.91 11.47 -12.95
N ASP A 126 1.06 12.43 -12.04
CA ASP A 126 -0.06 13.21 -11.48
C ASP A 126 -0.82 14.03 -12.52
N ASN A 127 -0.11 14.48 -13.55
CA ASN A 127 -0.65 15.31 -14.63
C ASN A 127 -1.49 14.52 -15.65
N VAL A 128 -1.51 13.19 -15.58
CA VAL A 128 -2.30 12.36 -16.50
C VAL A 128 -3.70 12.21 -15.93
N GLU A 129 -4.76 12.42 -16.69
CA GLU A 129 -6.12 12.22 -16.16
C GLU A 129 -6.43 10.72 -15.95
N PHE A 130 -7.03 10.37 -14.80
CA PHE A 130 -7.49 9.01 -14.52
C PHE A 130 -8.66 9.01 -13.55
N ASP A 131 -9.87 9.05 -14.10
CA ASP A 131 -11.12 8.92 -13.35
C ASP A 131 -11.42 7.44 -13.08
N VAL A 132 -10.82 6.91 -12.00
CA VAL A 132 -10.97 5.51 -11.61
C VAL A 132 -12.41 5.18 -11.18
N GLU A 133 -13.12 6.14 -10.59
CA GLU A 133 -14.49 5.94 -10.10
C GLU A 133 -15.45 5.71 -11.27
N ARG A 134 -15.42 6.57 -12.28
CA ARG A 134 -16.23 6.40 -13.49
C ARG A 134 -15.85 5.12 -14.24
N LEU A 135 -14.55 4.84 -14.40
CA LEU A 135 -14.10 3.64 -15.13
C LEU A 135 -14.48 2.34 -14.40
N ARG A 136 -14.42 2.33 -13.08
CA ARG A 136 -14.92 1.22 -12.26
C ARG A 136 -16.42 1.10 -12.37
N ASP A 137 -17.16 2.20 -12.35
CA ASP A 137 -18.62 2.20 -12.51
C ASP A 137 -19.05 1.61 -13.86
N GLU A 138 -18.37 2.01 -14.96
CA GLU A 138 -18.57 1.42 -16.28
C GLU A 138 -18.37 -0.10 -16.27
N ARG A 139 -17.32 -0.59 -15.59
CA ARG A 139 -17.05 -2.03 -15.44
C ARG A 139 -18.14 -2.72 -14.62
N LEU A 140 -18.61 -2.10 -13.53
CA LEU A 140 -19.69 -2.65 -12.70
C LEU A 140 -21.01 -2.72 -13.47
N ARG A 141 -21.34 -1.72 -14.28
CA ARG A 141 -22.53 -1.74 -15.15
C ARG A 141 -22.45 -2.87 -16.16
N GLY A 142 -21.28 -3.07 -16.78
CA GLY A 142 -21.03 -4.19 -17.68
C GLY A 142 -21.18 -5.55 -16.99
N PHE A 143 -20.69 -5.68 -15.75
CA PHE A 143 -20.75 -6.91 -14.96
C PHE A 143 -22.17 -7.25 -14.47
N TYR A 144 -22.85 -6.30 -13.81
CA TYR A 144 -24.17 -6.54 -13.22
C TYR A 144 -25.31 -6.45 -14.22
N LYS A 145 -25.15 -5.69 -15.31
CA LYS A 145 -26.19 -5.43 -16.31
C LYS A 145 -27.48 -4.95 -15.63
N ASP A 146 -28.61 -5.58 -15.93
CA ASP A 146 -29.94 -5.24 -15.36
C ASP A 146 -29.98 -5.30 -13.82
N ARG A 147 -29.04 -6.03 -13.19
CA ARG A 147 -28.95 -6.12 -11.73
C ARG A 147 -28.17 -4.98 -11.08
N TYR A 148 -27.63 -4.03 -11.87
CA TYR A 148 -26.75 -2.99 -11.36
C TYR A 148 -27.43 -2.12 -10.29
N ASP A 149 -28.70 -1.76 -10.49
CA ASP A 149 -29.46 -0.94 -9.54
C ASP A 149 -29.78 -1.69 -8.25
N VAL A 150 -29.95 -3.02 -8.33
CA VAL A 150 -30.23 -3.91 -7.19
C VAL A 150 -28.98 -4.63 -6.67
N ARG A 151 -27.77 -4.18 -7.05
CA ARG A 151 -26.51 -4.89 -6.77
C ARG A 151 -26.26 -5.16 -5.29
N ARG A 152 -26.74 -4.29 -4.39
CA ARG A 152 -26.62 -4.49 -2.94
C ARG A 152 -27.18 -5.85 -2.50
N ASN A 153 -28.30 -6.28 -3.07
CA ASN A 153 -28.92 -7.57 -2.78
C ASN A 153 -28.09 -8.73 -3.36
N VAL A 154 -27.49 -8.52 -4.54
CA VAL A 154 -26.58 -9.50 -5.16
C VAL A 154 -25.33 -9.70 -4.29
N LEU A 155 -24.80 -8.63 -3.69
CA LEU A 155 -23.64 -8.72 -2.79
C LEU A 155 -23.92 -9.55 -1.54
N ASP A 156 -25.09 -9.39 -0.94
CA ASP A 156 -25.47 -10.20 0.23
C ASP A 156 -25.58 -11.69 -0.12
N TRP A 157 -26.05 -12.00 -1.33
CA TRP A 157 -26.08 -13.36 -1.86
C TRP A 157 -24.66 -13.91 -2.11
N ASP A 158 -23.82 -13.16 -2.83
CA ASP A 158 -22.41 -13.50 -3.11
C ASP A 158 -21.65 -13.79 -1.80
N TYR A 159 -21.87 -12.97 -0.77
CA TYR A 159 -21.27 -13.14 0.55
C TYR A 159 -21.73 -14.45 1.21
N SER A 160 -23.04 -14.63 1.33
CA SER A 160 -23.62 -15.72 2.12
C SER A 160 -23.41 -17.10 1.47
N MET A 161 -23.44 -17.16 0.14
CA MET A 161 -23.37 -18.43 -0.60
C MET A 161 -21.96 -18.80 -1.06
N GLY A 162 -21.08 -17.81 -1.27
CA GLY A 162 -19.71 -18.06 -1.76
C GLY A 162 -18.63 -17.84 -0.72
N LEU A 163 -18.69 -16.69 -0.03
CA LEU A 163 -17.55 -16.23 0.76
C LEU A 163 -17.52 -16.78 2.18
N VAL A 164 -18.67 -16.94 2.83
CA VAL A 164 -18.73 -17.38 4.25
C VAL A 164 -18.12 -18.77 4.45
N GLU A 165 -18.38 -19.71 3.53
CA GLU A 165 -17.82 -21.06 3.61
C GLU A 165 -16.31 -21.07 3.31
N THR A 166 -15.88 -20.30 2.30
CA THR A 166 -14.50 -20.31 1.81
C THR A 166 -13.55 -19.49 2.69
N ALA A 167 -13.99 -18.33 3.16
CA ALA A 167 -13.15 -17.35 3.86
C ALA A 167 -13.96 -16.57 4.93
N PRO A 168 -14.36 -17.23 6.03
CA PRO A 168 -15.20 -16.63 7.07
C PRO A 168 -14.55 -15.46 7.82
N ILE A 169 -13.23 -15.28 7.69
CA ILE A 169 -12.48 -14.15 8.25
C ILE A 169 -12.75 -12.82 7.53
N ILE A 170 -13.28 -12.88 6.30
CA ILE A 170 -13.70 -11.67 5.58
C ILE A 170 -15.06 -11.24 6.13
N HIS A 171 -15.06 -10.12 6.86
CA HIS A 171 -16.27 -9.58 7.46
C HIS A 171 -17.23 -9.03 6.39
N ARG A 172 -18.55 -9.22 6.59
CA ARG A 172 -19.61 -8.79 5.67
C ARG A 172 -19.51 -7.31 5.30
N VAL A 173 -19.22 -6.45 6.28
CA VAL A 173 -19.11 -5.00 6.06
C VAL A 173 -17.94 -4.69 5.12
N HIS A 174 -16.74 -5.23 5.37
CA HIS A 174 -15.58 -5.01 4.51
C HIS A 174 -15.80 -5.53 3.08
N PHE A 175 -16.45 -6.69 2.94
CA PHE A 175 -16.82 -7.22 1.62
C PHE A 175 -17.78 -6.28 0.88
N ARG A 176 -18.87 -5.88 1.55
CA ARG A 176 -19.92 -5.05 0.96
C ARG A 176 -19.41 -3.66 0.59
N GLU A 177 -18.70 -3.00 1.50
CA GLU A 177 -18.18 -1.66 1.27
C GLU A 177 -17.17 -1.68 0.11
N TRP A 178 -16.17 -2.56 0.12
CA TRP A 178 -15.23 -2.69 -0.99
C TRP A 178 -15.93 -2.95 -2.34
N ARG A 179 -16.93 -3.83 -2.39
CA ARG A 179 -17.69 -4.07 -3.62
C ARG A 179 -18.46 -2.84 -4.08
N MET A 180 -18.88 -1.97 -3.17
CA MET A 180 -19.57 -0.72 -3.49
C MET A 180 -18.60 0.39 -3.91
N ASN A 181 -17.60 0.73 -3.08
CA ASN A 181 -16.73 1.90 -3.25
C ASN A 181 -15.32 1.59 -3.81
N GLY A 182 -14.87 0.33 -3.77
CA GLY A 182 -13.53 -0.07 -4.19
C GLY A 182 -12.42 0.15 -3.16
N LEU A 183 -12.76 0.46 -1.91
CA LEU A 183 -11.84 0.62 -0.78
C LEU A 183 -11.87 -0.64 0.08
N ALA A 184 -10.72 -1.29 0.23
CA ALA A 184 -10.57 -2.49 1.05
C ALA A 184 -9.76 -2.24 2.31
N TYR A 185 -8.67 -1.48 2.18
CA TYR A 185 -7.68 -1.25 3.22
C TYR A 185 -7.71 0.22 3.62
N GLU A 186 -8.64 0.55 4.51
CA GLU A 186 -8.82 1.91 5.02
C GLU A 186 -7.94 2.16 6.25
N VAL A 187 -7.22 3.28 6.27
CA VAL A 187 -6.31 3.64 7.36
C VAL A 187 -6.94 4.73 8.21
N ARG A 188 -7.62 4.31 9.29
CA ARG A 188 -8.27 5.23 10.25
C ARG A 188 -9.16 6.23 9.48
N ASP A 189 -9.27 7.47 9.96
CA ASP A 189 -10.13 8.51 9.38
C ASP A 189 -9.48 9.22 8.19
N ALA A 190 -8.61 8.53 7.45
CA ALA A 190 -7.91 9.15 6.33
C ALA A 190 -8.84 9.42 5.14
N ALA A 191 -8.60 10.56 4.48
CA ALA A 191 -9.29 10.89 3.24
C ALA A 191 -8.62 10.22 2.04
N TYR A 192 -9.44 9.58 1.20
CA TYR A 192 -9.02 8.92 -0.04
C TYR A 192 -9.41 9.79 -1.24
N CYS A 193 -8.57 10.77 -1.57
CA CYS A 193 -8.87 11.82 -2.54
C CYS A 193 -8.19 11.66 -3.91
N ALA A 194 -7.25 10.73 -4.06
CA ALA A 194 -6.49 10.56 -5.28
C ALA A 194 -6.72 9.16 -5.90
N PRO A 195 -6.79 9.03 -7.24
CA PRO A 195 -7.03 7.73 -7.86
C PRO A 195 -5.79 6.86 -7.81
N ASN A 196 -5.96 5.54 -7.60
CA ASN A 196 -4.88 4.57 -7.71
C ASN A 196 -4.52 4.33 -9.19
N ARG A 197 -3.61 5.15 -9.69
CA ARG A 197 -3.18 5.15 -11.11
C ARG A 197 -2.56 3.82 -11.56
N SER A 198 -2.05 3.02 -10.62
CA SER A 198 -1.51 1.69 -10.91
C SER A 198 -2.56 0.65 -11.29
N LEU A 199 -3.86 0.97 -11.13
CA LEU A 199 -4.99 0.17 -11.62
C LEU A 199 -5.48 0.61 -13.01
N ALA A 200 -4.76 1.52 -13.66
CA ALA A 200 -5.04 1.88 -15.04
C ALA A 200 -4.44 0.85 -16.01
N SER A 201 -5.20 0.49 -17.03
CA SER A 201 -4.71 -0.28 -18.18
C SER A 201 -5.31 0.28 -19.46
N ALA A 202 -4.73 -0.06 -20.62
CA ALA A 202 -5.26 0.32 -21.90
C ALA A 202 -5.61 -0.93 -22.73
N ALA A 203 -6.86 -1.03 -23.15
CA ALA A 203 -7.32 -2.12 -24.01
C ALA A 203 -7.56 -1.61 -25.43
N ALA A 204 -7.11 -2.38 -26.43
CA ALA A 204 -7.43 -2.13 -27.82
C ALA A 204 -8.91 -2.42 -28.05
N GLY A 205 -9.67 -1.39 -28.40
CA GLY A 205 -11.08 -1.47 -28.76
C GLY A 205 -11.32 -1.00 -30.19
N ARG A 206 -12.55 -1.17 -30.67
CA ARG A 206 -13.01 -0.54 -31.90
C ARG A 206 -14.06 0.50 -31.58
N GLN A 207 -13.82 1.74 -31.99
CA GLN A 207 -14.80 2.81 -31.90
C GLN A 207 -15.08 3.33 -33.30
N ARG A 208 -16.35 3.23 -33.74
CA ARG A 208 -16.79 3.64 -35.09
C ARG A 208 -15.93 3.06 -36.23
N GLY A 209 -15.51 1.79 -36.09
CA GLY A 209 -14.70 1.08 -37.09
C GLY A 209 -13.19 1.33 -37.02
N VAL A 210 -12.72 2.25 -36.17
CA VAL A 210 -11.29 2.54 -35.97
C VAL A 210 -10.78 1.82 -34.72
N SER A 211 -9.58 1.23 -34.82
CA SER A 211 -8.90 0.68 -33.64
C SER A 211 -8.45 1.82 -32.74
N VAL A 212 -8.96 1.88 -31.52
CA VAL A 212 -8.65 2.91 -30.52
C VAL A 212 -8.18 2.20 -29.26
N LEU A 213 -7.04 2.62 -28.73
CA LEU A 213 -6.58 2.19 -27.41
C LEU A 213 -7.37 2.99 -26.36
N LYS A 214 -8.32 2.36 -25.67
CA LYS A 214 -9.11 3.01 -24.61
C LYS A 214 -8.49 2.68 -23.25
N ARG A 215 -8.14 3.72 -22.49
CA ARG A 215 -7.73 3.59 -21.09
C ARG A 215 -8.94 3.19 -20.23
N GLY A 216 -8.76 2.21 -19.36
CA GLY A 216 -9.79 1.61 -18.53
C GLY A 216 -9.28 1.22 -17.14
N PHE A 217 -10.20 0.72 -16.32
CA PHE A 217 -9.94 0.20 -14.98
C PHE A 217 -9.59 -1.29 -15.03
N TRP A 218 -8.40 -1.64 -14.54
CA TRP A 218 -7.87 -3.01 -14.58
C TRP A 218 -8.22 -3.85 -13.33
N GLY A 219 -8.50 -3.23 -12.18
CA GLY A 219 -8.72 -3.94 -10.93
C GLY A 219 -9.92 -4.92 -10.94
N ASP A 220 -9.87 -5.90 -10.02
CA ASP A 220 -10.97 -6.85 -9.84
C ASP A 220 -12.19 -6.15 -9.20
N VAL A 221 -13.38 -6.57 -9.61
CA VAL A 221 -14.67 -6.09 -9.07
C VAL A 221 -15.48 -7.21 -8.46
N VAL A 222 -14.98 -8.45 -8.53
CA VAL A 222 -15.60 -9.68 -8.07
C VAL A 222 -14.81 -10.26 -6.91
N ASN A 223 -13.56 -10.64 -7.16
CA ASN A 223 -12.70 -11.31 -6.19
C ASN A 223 -12.06 -10.29 -5.26
N THR A 224 -12.17 -10.55 -3.96
CA THR A 224 -11.76 -9.59 -2.95
C THR A 224 -10.24 -9.44 -2.87
N PRO A 225 -9.71 -8.24 -2.62
CA PRO A 225 -8.28 -8.01 -2.38
C PRO A 225 -7.84 -8.51 -1.00
N TYR A 226 -8.76 -9.08 -0.21
CA TYR A 226 -8.48 -9.76 1.06
C TYR A 226 -7.94 -11.17 0.85
N ALA A 227 -8.36 -11.87 -0.21
CA ALA A 227 -7.94 -13.25 -0.47
C ALA A 227 -6.42 -13.44 -0.62
N PRO A 228 -5.69 -12.52 -1.28
CA PRO A 228 -4.23 -12.64 -1.40
C PRO A 228 -3.48 -12.73 -0.07
N VAL A 229 -3.82 -11.88 0.90
CA VAL A 229 -2.96 -11.66 2.07
C VAL A 229 -3.70 -11.73 3.41
N GLY A 230 -5.04 -11.76 3.40
CA GLY A 230 -5.90 -11.57 4.56
C GLY A 230 -6.67 -12.82 4.99
N VAL A 231 -6.51 -13.95 4.31
CA VAL A 231 -7.29 -15.18 4.62
C VAL A 231 -6.48 -16.26 5.33
N GLU A 232 -5.15 -16.24 5.19
CA GLU A 232 -4.25 -17.19 5.83
C GLU A 232 -3.30 -16.44 6.77
N CYS A 233 -3.02 -17.00 7.94
CA CYS A 233 -2.08 -16.42 8.90
C CYS A 233 -1.32 -17.53 9.62
N ALA A 234 -0.03 -17.30 9.92
CA ALA A 234 0.75 -18.21 10.75
C ALA A 234 0.26 -18.22 12.21
N ASP A 235 -0.23 -17.09 12.71
CA ASP A 235 -0.74 -16.96 14.07
C ASP A 235 -2.22 -17.32 14.13
N ARG A 236 -2.52 -18.48 14.73
CA ARG A 236 -3.88 -19.02 14.83
C ARG A 236 -4.82 -18.16 15.67
N ARG A 237 -4.30 -17.28 16.54
CA ARG A 237 -5.11 -16.38 17.38
C ARG A 237 -6.02 -15.47 16.56
N PHE A 238 -5.62 -15.11 15.34
CA PHE A 238 -6.43 -14.28 14.44
C PHE A 238 -7.73 -14.95 13.99
N PHE A 239 -7.84 -16.28 14.08
CA PHE A 239 -9.03 -17.05 13.69
C PHE A 239 -9.88 -17.48 14.89
N GLU A 240 -9.62 -16.92 16.07
CA GLU A 240 -10.47 -17.14 17.24
C GLU A 240 -11.85 -16.53 17.03
N LYS A 241 -12.87 -17.30 17.45
CA LYS A 241 -14.26 -16.86 17.44
C LYS A 241 -14.76 -16.54 18.84
N ARG A 242 -15.50 -15.45 18.98
CA ARG A 242 -16.29 -15.12 20.18
C ARG A 242 -17.75 -14.95 19.75
N SER A 243 -18.65 -15.70 20.37
CA SER A 243 -20.09 -15.73 20.00
C SER A 243 -20.32 -16.02 18.49
N ASP A 244 -19.59 -17.00 17.95
CA ASP A 244 -19.60 -17.42 16.54
C ASP A 244 -19.18 -16.34 15.51
N GLN A 245 -18.62 -15.23 15.99
CA GLN A 245 -18.03 -14.19 15.14
C GLN A 245 -16.52 -14.17 15.30
N MET A 246 -15.81 -13.90 14.20
CA MET A 246 -14.35 -13.74 14.22
C MET A 246 -13.98 -12.50 15.03
N VAL A 247 -13.00 -12.62 15.91
CA VAL A 247 -12.51 -11.49 16.73
C VAL A 247 -11.73 -10.48 15.90
N LYS A 248 -10.91 -10.99 14.97
CA LYS A 248 -10.14 -10.20 14.01
C LYS A 248 -10.73 -10.35 12.61
N THR A 249 -10.37 -9.42 11.74
CA THR A 249 -10.85 -9.35 10.36
C THR A 249 -9.73 -9.71 9.38
N ALA A 250 -10.12 -9.94 8.12
CA ALA A 250 -9.15 -10.15 7.05
C ALA A 250 -8.18 -8.96 6.86
N CYS A 251 -8.58 -7.74 7.21
CA CYS A 251 -7.71 -6.57 7.16
C CYS A 251 -6.62 -6.63 8.23
N ASP A 252 -6.95 -7.11 9.44
CA ASP A 252 -5.98 -7.32 10.52
C ASP A 252 -4.95 -8.38 10.12
N VAL A 253 -5.42 -9.49 9.54
CA VAL A 253 -4.56 -10.57 9.03
C VAL A 253 -3.64 -10.06 7.93
N ALA A 254 -4.19 -9.32 6.95
CA ALA A 254 -3.43 -8.71 5.87
C ALA A 254 -2.30 -7.82 6.40
N TYR A 255 -2.62 -6.95 7.35
CA TYR A 255 -1.65 -6.06 7.96
C TYR A 255 -0.58 -6.82 8.74
N PHE A 256 -0.97 -7.80 9.56
CA PHE A 256 -0.05 -8.65 10.30
C PHE A 256 0.92 -9.38 9.36
N ASN A 257 0.41 -9.97 8.29
CA ASN A 257 1.23 -10.71 7.32
C ASN A 257 2.22 -9.81 6.60
N VAL A 258 1.78 -8.66 6.09
CA VAL A 258 2.66 -7.72 5.38
C VAL A 258 3.71 -7.12 6.30
N VAL A 259 3.33 -6.69 7.51
CA VAL A 259 4.30 -6.24 8.54
C VAL A 259 5.27 -7.37 8.89
N GLY A 260 4.77 -8.60 8.96
CA GLY A 260 5.56 -9.79 9.21
C GLY A 260 6.61 -10.04 8.14
N TRP A 261 6.21 -10.00 6.87
CA TRP A 261 7.13 -10.13 5.73
C TRP A 261 8.19 -9.05 5.75
N PHE A 262 7.79 -7.80 5.96
CA PHE A 262 8.71 -6.66 5.99
C PHE A 262 9.70 -6.73 7.14
N THR A 263 9.26 -7.17 8.32
CA THR A 263 10.14 -7.37 9.48
C THR A 263 11.15 -8.48 9.20
N GLN A 264 10.70 -9.60 8.65
CA GLN A 264 11.57 -10.73 8.33
C GLN A 264 12.62 -10.36 7.28
N LEU A 265 12.22 -9.63 6.23
CA LEU A 265 13.14 -9.15 5.19
C LEU A 265 14.22 -8.22 5.76
N GLU A 266 13.84 -7.30 6.66
CA GLU A 266 14.76 -6.31 7.22
C GLU A 266 15.68 -6.89 8.32
N THR A 267 15.13 -7.68 9.25
CA THR A 267 15.86 -8.10 10.46
C THR A 267 16.30 -9.57 10.43
N GLY A 268 15.84 -10.38 9.47
CA GLY A 268 16.10 -11.82 9.46
C GLY A 268 15.44 -12.59 10.61
N ARG A 269 14.45 -11.99 11.29
CA ARG A 269 13.77 -12.60 12.44
C ARG A 269 12.29 -12.69 12.16
N ALA A 270 11.67 -13.80 12.58
CA ALA A 270 10.23 -13.94 12.55
C ALA A 270 9.56 -12.80 13.32
N PHE A 271 8.48 -12.28 12.75
CA PHE A 271 7.64 -11.31 13.44
C PHE A 271 6.68 -12.04 14.36
N GLU A 272 6.75 -11.73 15.65
CA GLU A 272 5.86 -12.29 16.66
C GLU A 272 5.12 -11.17 17.38
N LEU A 273 3.79 -11.25 17.35
CA LEU A 273 2.95 -10.30 18.09
C LEU A 273 2.89 -10.74 19.55
N ARG A 274 3.29 -9.85 20.47
CA ARG A 274 3.23 -10.12 21.91
C ARG A 274 1.80 -10.40 22.33
N LYS A 275 1.61 -11.26 23.34
CA LYS A 275 0.26 -11.60 23.84
C LYS A 275 -0.50 -10.38 24.33
N GLU A 276 0.20 -9.47 25.00
CA GLU A 276 -0.34 -8.22 25.54
C GLU A 276 -0.86 -7.27 24.45
N ASP A 277 -0.23 -7.26 23.27
CA ASP A 277 -0.61 -6.36 22.18
C ASP A 277 -1.72 -6.94 21.28
N PHE A 278 -2.10 -8.22 21.48
CA PHE A 278 -2.98 -8.91 20.54
C PHE A 278 -4.37 -8.29 20.46
N ASP A 279 -4.97 -8.00 21.62
CA ASP A 279 -6.31 -7.42 21.67
C ASP A 279 -6.32 -6.03 21.02
N ASP A 280 -5.28 -5.24 21.23
CA ASP A 280 -5.12 -3.88 20.68
C ASP A 280 -4.68 -3.83 19.21
N PHE A 281 -4.19 -4.95 18.65
CA PHE A 281 -3.77 -5.02 17.26
C PHE A 281 -4.98 -4.98 16.32
N ALA A 282 -5.29 -3.80 15.80
CA ALA A 282 -6.37 -3.60 14.85
C ALA A 282 -5.90 -2.74 13.67
N TYR A 283 -6.18 -3.19 12.45
CA TYR A 283 -5.99 -2.43 11.24
C TYR A 283 -7.14 -1.43 11.05
N GLY A 284 -6.79 -0.18 10.77
CA GLY A 284 -7.76 0.77 10.22
C GLY A 284 -8.91 1.14 11.16
N ALA A 285 -8.74 1.10 12.49
CA ALA A 285 -9.80 1.36 13.46
C ALA A 285 -10.35 2.80 13.40
N SER A 286 -11.18 3.09 12.40
CA SER A 286 -12.24 4.08 12.41
C SER A 286 -13.28 3.80 11.32
N VAL A 287 -14.44 4.43 11.47
CA VAL A 287 -15.64 4.52 10.61
C VAL A 287 -16.61 3.34 10.44
N GLY A 288 -16.24 2.07 10.60
CA GLY A 288 -17.15 0.97 10.19
C GLY A 288 -17.95 0.23 11.28
N SER A 289 -17.53 0.30 12.54
CA SER A 289 -17.92 -0.71 13.52
C SER A 289 -18.64 -0.11 14.72
N ALA A 290 -19.97 -0.14 14.70
CA ALA A 290 -20.80 0.09 15.88
C ALA A 290 -20.67 -1.06 16.93
N GLY A 291 -19.48 -1.63 17.10
CA GLY A 291 -19.27 -2.79 17.99
C GLY A 291 -17.87 -3.41 18.03
N LEU A 292 -16.88 -2.92 17.26
CA LEU A 292 -15.49 -3.35 17.42
C LEU A 292 -14.72 -2.23 18.13
N VAL A 293 -14.06 -2.62 19.22
CA VAL A 293 -13.42 -1.74 20.20
C VAL A 293 -12.51 -0.72 19.50
N ARG A 294 -12.69 0.56 19.86
CA ARG A 294 -11.81 1.66 19.47
C ARG A 294 -10.36 1.27 19.73
N GLY A 295 -9.57 1.19 18.67
CA GLY A 295 -8.12 1.15 18.79
C GLY A 295 -7.61 2.37 19.54
N PHE A 296 -6.75 2.10 20.52
CA PHE A 296 -5.72 2.93 21.12
C PHE A 296 -5.90 4.46 20.99
N LEU A 297 -6.77 5.03 21.84
CA LEU A 297 -6.59 6.30 22.57
C LEU A 297 -7.88 6.59 23.37
N ARG A 298 -7.77 6.70 24.70
CA ARG A 298 -8.82 7.27 25.55
C ARG A 298 -9.02 8.73 25.17
N SER A 299 -9.99 9.03 24.32
CA SER A 299 -10.47 10.40 24.08
C SER A 299 -11.64 10.74 24.99
N ASP A 300 -11.37 10.76 26.30
CA ASP A 300 -12.22 11.48 27.26
C ASP A 300 -11.50 12.75 27.71
N GLN A 301 -11.17 13.63 26.75
CA GLN A 301 -11.13 15.09 26.93
C GLN A 301 -11.31 15.77 25.56
N PRO A 302 -12.15 16.81 25.44
CA PRO A 302 -12.28 17.56 24.20
C PRO A 302 -11.00 18.38 23.96
N GLY A 303 -10.12 17.88 23.09
CA GLY A 303 -8.94 18.63 22.62
C GLY A 303 -9.34 19.71 21.60
N PRO A 304 -8.59 20.82 21.51
CA PRO A 304 -8.90 21.94 20.63
C PRO A 304 -8.74 21.55 19.14
N ARG A 305 -9.43 22.30 18.27
CA ARG A 305 -9.66 21.91 16.87
C ARG A 305 -8.35 21.90 16.04
N PRO A 306 -8.20 21.00 15.05
CA PRO A 306 -6.94 20.77 14.32
C PRO A 306 -6.34 21.98 13.58
N ARG A 307 -7.14 23.01 13.30
CA ARG A 307 -6.66 24.23 12.63
C ARG A 307 -5.83 25.16 13.52
N GLU A 308 -6.03 25.12 14.84
CA GLU A 308 -5.27 25.95 15.79
C GLU A 308 -3.92 25.32 16.16
N GLN A 309 -3.85 23.98 16.21
CA GLN A 309 -2.60 23.25 16.51
C GLN A 309 -1.58 23.31 15.37
N ALA A 310 -2.04 23.33 14.11
CA ALA A 310 -1.13 23.49 12.97
C ALA A 310 -0.48 24.88 12.97
N ALA A 311 -1.25 25.94 13.23
CA ALA A 311 -0.70 27.31 13.30
C ALA A 311 0.28 27.49 14.47
N ALA A 312 -0.07 26.98 15.66
CA ALA A 312 0.79 27.05 16.84
C ALA A 312 2.09 26.23 16.67
N ALA A 313 2.02 25.04 16.06
CA ALA A 313 3.21 24.24 15.81
C ALA A 313 4.13 24.87 14.75
N PHE A 314 3.58 25.59 13.77
CA PHE A 314 4.39 26.34 12.80
C PHE A 314 5.05 27.58 13.44
N GLU A 315 4.39 28.25 14.38
CA GLU A 315 4.97 29.37 15.15
C GLU A 315 6.06 28.90 16.13
N GLU A 316 5.85 27.80 16.87
CA GLU A 316 6.87 27.25 17.79
C GLU A 316 8.12 26.74 17.05
N ILE A 317 7.97 26.18 15.85
CA ILE A 317 9.12 25.76 15.02
C ILE A 317 9.89 26.98 14.50
N ALA A 318 9.20 28.06 14.12
CA ALA A 318 9.84 29.30 13.67
C ALA A 318 10.61 30.00 14.80
N GLU A 319 10.05 30.05 16.02
CA GLU A 319 10.75 30.61 17.19
C GLU A 319 11.96 29.75 17.62
N GLY A 320 11.85 28.42 17.49
CA GLY A 320 12.97 27.50 17.76
C GLY A 320 14.14 27.66 16.79
N ASP A 321 13.87 27.85 15.49
CA ASP A 321 14.91 28.07 14.47
C ASP A 321 15.58 29.44 14.61
N GLU A 322 14.84 30.49 15.02
CA GLU A 322 15.42 31.80 15.30
C GLU A 322 16.34 31.77 16.55
N ALA A 323 15.94 31.06 17.60
CA ALA A 323 16.75 30.89 18.81
C ALA A 323 18.06 30.13 18.53
N LEU A 324 18.00 29.04 17.74
CA LEU A 324 19.18 28.27 17.33
C LEU A 324 20.13 29.08 16.43
N SER A 325 19.58 29.92 15.56
CA SER A 325 20.36 30.84 14.71
C SER A 325 21.07 31.92 15.54
N ALA A 326 20.41 32.46 16.58
CA ALA A 326 20.98 33.43 17.49
C ALA A 326 22.12 32.83 18.35
N GLU A 327 21.94 31.62 18.87
CA GLU A 327 22.99 30.91 19.63
C GLU A 327 24.21 30.57 18.76
N ALA A 328 24.00 30.15 17.51
CA ALA A 328 25.09 29.90 16.57
C ALA A 328 25.89 31.17 16.22
N SER A 329 25.21 32.32 16.08
CA SER A 329 25.89 33.61 15.88
C SER A 329 26.69 34.05 17.11
N ALA A 330 26.14 33.87 18.32
CA ALA A 330 26.84 34.20 19.56
C ALA A 330 28.10 33.33 19.77
N ALA A 331 28.00 32.04 19.48
CA ALA A 331 29.14 31.11 19.56
C ALA A 331 30.25 31.48 18.57
N LYS A 332 29.89 31.92 17.35
CA LYS A 332 30.86 32.38 16.35
C LYS A 332 31.58 33.66 16.78
N LEU A 333 30.86 34.63 17.32
CA LEU A 333 31.45 35.87 17.84
C LEU A 333 32.41 35.62 19.02
N ALA A 334 32.08 34.69 19.91
CA ALA A 334 32.96 34.31 21.01
C ALA A 334 34.24 33.61 20.52
N LEU A 335 34.14 32.79 19.48
CA LEU A 335 35.29 32.12 18.86
C LEU A 335 36.21 33.12 18.16
N ASP A 336 35.64 34.10 17.45
CA ASP A 336 36.40 35.14 16.76
C ASP A 336 37.13 36.06 17.75
N ALA A 337 36.49 36.44 18.86
CA ALA A 337 37.12 37.21 19.93
C ALA A 337 38.28 36.46 20.61
N ALA A 338 38.11 35.15 20.85
CA ALA A 338 39.17 34.32 21.43
C ALA A 338 40.37 34.17 20.48
N ASN A 339 40.13 34.12 19.17
CA ASN A 339 41.19 34.07 18.16
C ASN A 339 41.94 35.40 18.05
N GLU A 340 41.25 36.54 18.17
CA GLU A 340 41.89 37.86 18.20
C GLU A 340 42.77 38.07 19.44
N GLU A 341 42.33 37.61 20.62
CA GLU A 341 43.16 37.69 21.84
C GLU A 341 44.42 36.82 21.74
N ARG A 342 44.30 35.67 21.07
CA ARG A 342 45.42 34.75 20.81
C ARG A 342 46.43 35.29 19.81
N ALA A 343 46.00 36.19 18.91
CA ALA A 343 46.87 36.87 17.95
C ALA A 343 47.59 38.11 18.52
N ARG A 344 47.19 38.58 19.71
CA ARG A 344 47.80 39.74 20.41
C ARG A 344 48.83 39.36 21.48
N ARG A 345 48.99 38.07 21.78
CA ARG A 345 50.07 37.52 22.62
C ARG A 345 51.15 36.94 21.72
#